data_AF-A0A098TFM9-F1
#
_entry.id   AF-A0A098TFM9-F1
#
_cell.length_a   1.000
_cell.length_b   1.000
_cell.length_c   1.000
_cell.angle_alpha   90.00
_cell.angle_beta   90.00
_cell.angle_gamma   90.00
#
_symmetry.space_group_name_H-M   'P 1'
#
loop_
_entity.id
_entity.type
_entity.pdbx_description
1 polymer ?
#
loop_
_entity_poly.entity_id
_entity_poly.type
_entity_poly.pdbx_seq_one_letter_code
_entity_poly.pdbx_strand_id
1 'polypeptide(L)'
;MNKNSIRYDLSDWLIHFFRDIDFEGNNSIIYPEHMGFGNVVEDFKWSALFMLRCAIKHGRLWATWSYRNNVRTIYGPNPAVCFTEMPIAAFLEAGEARSRRGEAMSQFALVFPKKELFKVGANPVIYGLDDRNYWPPSGKGGGSRIIDPERLPEREQYRYVTYNPASSSPIDWTHEREWRWPYRGDISAVEKAVEEYGMVGDALDIPGLDFYEYLINEMGVVVRDKKQATWIAHDILSLIDREVIRKDQYKFILAADELPPTHELISPSEVSRAISDSLIDLEPIFSYDDDELTAIASKFHRLASAVESSAPQPEAGEFGGCWLWMLDNTSKLVRALIADERLTVTESGKYLASLFEFSDSRSLRQRETMAVELARLVESEFGVECGYSSVLNSDDPNGIPFYNDDHLDNHMHYNVSWEY
;
A
#
# COMPACT_ATOMS: atom_id res chain seq x y z
N MET A 1 35.66 -22.30 -1.91
CA MET A 1 34.98 -22.19 -3.22
C MET A 1 34.37 -20.80 -3.29
N ASN A 2 34.93 -19.89 -4.10
CA ASN A 2 34.25 -18.63 -4.39
C ASN A 2 33.02 -18.96 -5.23
N LYS A 3 31.83 -18.86 -4.64
CA LYS A 3 30.58 -19.00 -5.38
C LYS A 3 30.56 -17.90 -6.44
N ASN A 4 30.38 -18.27 -7.71
CA ASN A 4 30.06 -17.32 -8.77
C ASN A 4 28.59 -16.88 -8.60
N SER A 5 28.31 -16.18 -7.50
CA SER A 5 26.96 -15.82 -7.02
C SER A 5 26.62 -14.36 -7.28
N ILE A 6 27.53 -13.58 -7.86
CA ILE A 6 27.29 -12.18 -8.20
C ILE A 6 27.08 -12.11 -9.70
N ARG A 7 25.81 -12.13 -10.12
CA ARG A 7 25.39 -11.85 -11.50
C ARG A 7 24.38 -10.71 -11.47
N TYR A 8 24.47 -9.82 -12.46
CA TYR A 8 23.58 -8.66 -12.58
C TYR A 8 22.11 -9.02 -12.79
N ASP A 9 21.85 -10.24 -13.25
CA ASP A 9 20.51 -10.76 -13.51
C ASP A 9 19.94 -11.59 -12.35
N LEU A 10 20.62 -11.65 -11.20
CA LEU A 10 20.09 -12.28 -9.99
C LEU A 10 19.54 -11.22 -9.05
N SER A 11 18.37 -11.49 -8.47
CA SER A 11 17.75 -10.65 -7.45
C SER A 11 17.56 -11.46 -6.17
N ASP A 12 17.82 -10.92 -5.00
CA ASP A 12 17.40 -11.53 -3.72
C ASP A 12 15.95 -11.17 -3.35
N TRP A 13 15.25 -10.49 -4.27
CA TRP A 13 13.93 -9.96 -4.10
C TRP A 13 12.93 -10.57 -5.09
N LEU A 14 11.67 -10.61 -4.68
CA LEU A 14 10.52 -10.85 -5.54
C LEU A 14 9.64 -9.61 -5.54
N ILE A 15 9.17 -9.21 -6.72
CA ILE A 15 8.44 -7.97 -6.92
C ILE A 15 6.99 -8.31 -7.28
N HIS A 16 6.04 -7.80 -6.49
CA HIS A 16 4.64 -7.75 -6.88
C HIS A 16 4.34 -6.35 -7.38
N PHE A 17 4.04 -6.21 -8.67
CA PHE A 17 3.69 -4.93 -9.26
C PHE A 17 2.17 -4.78 -9.38
N PHE A 18 1.71 -3.55 -9.19
CA PHE A 18 0.32 -3.19 -9.32
C PHE A 18 0.04 -2.69 -10.72
N ARG A 19 -1.23 -2.74 -11.12
CA ARG A 19 -1.70 -2.23 -12.40
C ARG A 19 -2.96 -1.44 -12.19
N ASP A 20 -3.27 -0.58 -13.13
CA ASP A 20 -4.57 0.04 -13.18
C ASP A 20 -5.63 -1.04 -13.42
N ILE A 21 -6.75 -0.90 -12.71
CA ILE A 21 -7.89 -1.79 -12.78
C ILE A 21 -9.03 -1.00 -13.38
N ASP A 22 -9.63 -1.58 -14.42
CA ASP A 22 -10.87 -1.12 -15.02
C ASP A 22 -11.90 -2.22 -14.79
N PHE A 23 -12.86 -1.97 -13.90
CA PHE A 23 -13.86 -2.96 -13.52
C PHE A 23 -14.90 -3.23 -14.61
N GLU A 24 -15.02 -2.34 -15.61
CA GLU A 24 -15.87 -2.55 -16.79
C GLU A 24 -15.12 -3.32 -17.91
N GLY A 25 -13.79 -3.43 -17.81
CA GLY A 25 -12.96 -4.11 -18.78
C GLY A 25 -12.98 -5.64 -18.67
N ASN A 26 -12.62 -6.33 -19.77
CA ASN A 26 -12.52 -7.80 -19.80
C ASN A 26 -11.32 -8.38 -19.00
N ASN A 27 -10.56 -7.54 -18.32
CA ASN A 27 -9.46 -7.92 -17.42
C ASN A 27 -9.79 -7.56 -15.97
N SER A 28 -11.05 -7.23 -15.70
CA SER A 28 -11.55 -6.91 -14.36
C SER A 28 -11.26 -8.06 -13.38
N ILE A 29 -11.15 -7.68 -12.11
CA ILE A 29 -11.00 -8.61 -10.98
C ILE A 29 -12.19 -8.43 -10.05
N ILE A 30 -12.27 -9.26 -9.01
CA ILE A 30 -13.27 -9.09 -7.96
C ILE A 30 -13.14 -7.70 -7.34
N TYR A 31 -14.25 -6.98 -7.28
CA TYR A 31 -14.39 -5.66 -6.67
C TYR A 31 -15.02 -5.80 -5.27
N PRO A 32 -14.44 -5.19 -4.22
CA PRO A 32 -15.10 -5.04 -2.92
C PRO A 32 -15.90 -3.73 -2.81
N GLU A 33 -17.02 -3.74 -2.09
CA GLU A 33 -17.80 -2.53 -1.77
C GLU A 33 -16.98 -1.55 -0.91
N HIS A 34 -16.17 -2.09 0.01
CA HIS A 34 -15.33 -1.31 0.92
C HIS A 34 -13.85 -1.70 0.83
N MET A 35 -12.99 -0.70 0.62
CA MET A 35 -11.53 -0.84 0.68
C MET A 35 -10.94 -0.45 2.04
N GLY A 36 -11.76 -0.30 3.08
CA GLY A 36 -11.35 0.16 4.40
C GLY A 36 -11.19 1.69 4.53
N PHE A 37 -11.00 2.16 5.76
CA PHE A 37 -10.96 3.59 6.08
C PHE A 37 -9.89 4.38 5.33
N GLY A 38 -10.21 5.64 4.99
CA GLY A 38 -9.29 6.54 4.30
C GLY A 38 -9.05 6.18 2.83
N ASN A 39 -9.78 5.23 2.26
CA ASN A 39 -9.77 4.95 0.82
C ASN A 39 -11.02 5.57 0.19
N VAL A 40 -10.82 6.40 -0.84
CA VAL A 40 -11.89 7.10 -1.55
C VAL A 40 -11.90 6.62 -3.00
N VAL A 41 -13.05 6.13 -3.42
CA VAL A 41 -13.27 5.57 -4.75
C VAL A 41 -14.41 6.34 -5.41
N GLU A 42 -14.17 6.90 -6.60
CA GLU A 42 -15.17 7.70 -7.33
C GLU A 42 -15.75 6.98 -8.55
N ASP A 43 -15.13 5.88 -8.98
CA ASP A 43 -15.46 5.26 -10.26
C ASP A 43 -15.06 3.77 -10.35
N PHE A 44 -15.34 3.16 -11.51
CA PHE A 44 -14.92 1.79 -11.87
C PHE A 44 -13.44 1.68 -12.26
N LYS A 45 -12.64 2.74 -12.09
CA LYS A 45 -11.19 2.73 -12.36
C LYS A 45 -10.38 3.00 -11.12
N TRP A 46 -9.50 2.06 -10.80
CA TRP A 46 -8.56 2.18 -9.68
C TRP A 46 -7.13 2.20 -10.20
N SER A 47 -6.37 3.20 -9.81
CA SER A 47 -4.97 3.31 -10.18
C SER A 47 -4.10 2.26 -9.50
N ALA A 48 -2.96 1.95 -10.11
CA ALA A 48 -1.94 1.08 -9.53
C ALA A 48 -1.40 1.61 -8.19
N LEU A 49 -1.27 2.94 -8.05
CA LEU A 49 -0.86 3.58 -6.80
C LEU A 49 -1.90 3.39 -5.69
N PHE A 50 -3.19 3.55 -6.02
CA PHE A 50 -4.28 3.29 -5.07
C PHE A 50 -4.20 1.87 -4.52
N MET A 51 -4.04 0.88 -5.41
CA MET A 51 -3.93 -0.52 -5.00
C MET A 51 -2.67 -0.83 -4.19
N LEU A 52 -1.54 -0.22 -4.52
CA LEU A 52 -0.30 -0.32 -3.74
C LEU A 52 -0.53 0.17 -2.30
N ARG A 53 -1.13 1.35 -2.15
CA ARG A 53 -1.42 1.94 -0.83
C ARG A 53 -2.43 1.10 -0.05
N CYS A 54 -3.47 0.58 -0.70
CA CYS A 54 -4.39 -0.37 -0.06
C CYS A 54 -3.64 -1.62 0.44
N ALA A 55 -2.76 -2.21 -0.38
CA ALA A 55 -2.00 -3.38 0.02
C ALA A 55 -1.13 -3.12 1.26
N ILE A 56 -0.49 -1.94 1.34
CA ILE A 56 0.31 -1.53 2.51
C ILE A 56 -0.59 -1.34 3.73
N LYS A 57 -1.68 -0.57 3.62
CA LYS A 57 -2.59 -0.27 4.73
C LYS A 57 -3.22 -1.53 5.33
N HIS A 58 -3.55 -2.51 4.48
CA HIS A 58 -4.14 -3.78 4.91
C HIS A 58 -3.12 -4.86 5.26
N GLY A 59 -1.86 -4.74 4.82
CA GLY A 59 -0.89 -5.81 4.96
C GLY A 59 -1.19 -7.03 4.10
N ARG A 60 -1.89 -6.85 2.98
CA ARG A 60 -2.42 -7.94 2.15
C ARG A 60 -2.12 -7.77 0.67
N LEU A 61 -1.77 -8.88 0.01
CA LEU A 61 -1.84 -9.03 -1.44
C LEU A 61 -2.99 -9.96 -1.83
N TRP A 62 -3.89 -9.52 -2.70
CA TRP A 62 -5.05 -10.32 -3.10
C TRP A 62 -4.68 -11.41 -4.12
N ALA A 63 -5.00 -12.65 -3.76
CA ALA A 63 -4.86 -13.80 -4.63
C ALA A 63 -6.07 -13.85 -5.57
N THR A 64 -5.81 -13.72 -6.88
CA THR A 64 -6.86 -13.76 -7.88
C THR A 64 -6.57 -14.81 -8.93
N TRP A 65 -7.57 -15.08 -9.76
CA TRP A 65 -7.42 -15.93 -10.95
C TRP A 65 -6.68 -15.24 -12.09
N SER A 66 -6.49 -13.91 -11.98
CA SER A 66 -5.95 -12.99 -12.99
C SER A 66 -6.62 -13.17 -14.36
N TYR A 67 -7.41 -12.20 -14.81
CA TYR A 67 -8.16 -12.33 -16.06
C TYR A 67 -7.48 -11.62 -17.22
N ARG A 68 -7.43 -12.30 -18.37
CA ARG A 68 -7.10 -11.71 -19.67
C ARG A 68 -8.20 -12.05 -20.66
N ASN A 69 -8.96 -11.05 -21.11
CA ASN A 69 -10.10 -11.22 -22.02
C ASN A 69 -11.13 -12.24 -21.49
N ASN A 70 -11.56 -12.08 -20.23
CA ASN A 70 -12.50 -12.96 -19.51
C ASN A 70 -12.05 -14.42 -19.35
N VAL A 71 -10.76 -14.68 -19.55
CA VAL A 71 -10.14 -16.00 -19.34
C VAL A 71 -9.17 -15.90 -18.18
N ARG A 72 -9.36 -16.73 -17.14
CA ARG A 72 -8.40 -16.83 -16.05
C ARG A 72 -7.04 -17.26 -16.57
N THR A 73 -5.96 -16.70 -16.04
CA THR A 73 -4.59 -17.03 -16.45
C THR A 73 -3.95 -18.04 -15.50
N ILE A 74 -4.43 -18.10 -14.26
CA ILE A 74 -4.01 -19.09 -13.26
C ILE A 74 -4.70 -20.43 -13.50
N TYR A 75 -3.89 -21.49 -13.48
CA TYR A 75 -4.31 -22.87 -13.61
C TYR A 75 -4.56 -23.52 -12.25
N GLY A 76 -5.27 -24.64 -12.24
CA GLY A 76 -5.55 -25.39 -11.03
C GLY A 76 -6.71 -24.83 -10.19
N PRO A 77 -6.92 -25.40 -9.00
CA PRO A 77 -8.07 -25.10 -8.16
C PRO A 77 -7.82 -23.96 -7.16
N ASN A 78 -6.68 -23.27 -7.21
CA ASN A 78 -6.33 -22.23 -6.26
C ASN A 78 -5.95 -20.92 -6.97
N PRO A 79 -6.52 -19.76 -6.59
CA PRO A 79 -6.04 -18.47 -7.06
C PRO A 79 -4.65 -18.19 -6.48
N ALA A 80 -3.92 -17.24 -7.08
CA ALA A 80 -2.54 -16.99 -6.70
C ALA A 80 -2.17 -15.51 -6.72
N VAL A 81 -1.24 -15.15 -5.83
CA VAL A 81 -0.48 -13.90 -5.92
C VAL A 81 0.74 -14.16 -6.79
N CYS A 82 0.97 -13.31 -7.79
CA CYS A 82 2.08 -13.44 -8.73
C CYS A 82 3.19 -12.44 -8.39
N PHE A 83 4.44 -12.85 -8.61
CA PHE A 83 5.63 -12.04 -8.41
C PHE A 83 6.59 -12.24 -9.58
N THR A 84 7.46 -11.28 -9.81
CA THR A 84 8.61 -11.42 -10.71
C THR A 84 9.92 -11.43 -9.94
N GLU A 85 10.86 -12.28 -10.36
CA GLU A 85 12.24 -12.29 -9.86
C GLU A 85 13.18 -11.38 -10.70
N MET A 86 12.61 -10.47 -11.50
CA MET A 86 13.41 -9.49 -12.22
C MET A 86 14.22 -8.63 -11.23
N PRO A 87 15.48 -8.30 -11.56
CA PRO A 87 16.20 -7.23 -10.86
C PRO A 87 15.38 -5.93 -10.90
N ILE A 88 15.40 -5.15 -9.81
CA ILE A 88 14.61 -3.91 -9.68
C ILE A 88 14.86 -2.94 -10.85
N ALA A 89 16.11 -2.79 -11.31
CA ALA A 89 16.41 -1.95 -12.48
C ALA A 89 15.74 -2.44 -13.76
N ALA A 90 15.77 -3.76 -14.02
CA ALA A 90 15.09 -4.35 -15.17
C ALA A 90 13.57 -4.22 -15.07
N PHE A 91 13.02 -4.30 -13.85
CA PHE A 91 11.61 -4.05 -13.58
C PHE A 91 11.22 -2.61 -13.93
N LEU A 92 12.01 -1.62 -13.50
CA LEU A 92 11.77 -0.21 -13.75
C LEU A 92 11.84 0.14 -15.24
N GLU A 93 12.87 -0.36 -15.94
CA GLU A 93 13.03 -0.18 -17.39
C GLU A 93 11.85 -0.81 -18.15
N ALA A 94 11.48 -2.04 -17.80
CA ALA A 94 10.34 -2.72 -18.42
C ALA A 94 9.03 -1.98 -18.12
N GLY A 95 8.83 -1.50 -16.90
CA GLY A 95 7.66 -0.73 -16.47
C GLY A 95 7.52 0.58 -17.25
N GLU A 96 8.59 1.35 -17.41
CA GLU A 96 8.58 2.60 -18.20
C GLU A 96 8.23 2.33 -19.67
N ALA A 97 8.90 1.33 -20.27
CA ALA A 97 8.68 0.98 -21.66
C ALA A 97 7.27 0.45 -21.93
N ARG A 98 6.71 -0.36 -21.00
CA ARG A 98 5.36 -0.94 -21.08
C ARG A 98 4.28 0.11 -20.80
N SER A 99 4.49 0.99 -19.81
CA SER A 99 3.58 2.11 -19.52
C SER A 99 3.44 3.04 -20.72
N ARG A 100 4.54 3.36 -21.42
CA ARG A 100 4.50 4.15 -22.67
C ARG A 100 3.69 3.49 -23.79
N ARG A 101 3.52 2.17 -23.74
CA ARG A 101 2.69 1.39 -24.70
C ARG A 101 1.27 1.14 -24.22
N GLY A 102 0.90 1.63 -23.03
CA GLY A 102 -0.41 1.37 -22.42
C GLY A 102 -0.61 -0.09 -21.99
N GLU A 103 0.48 -0.81 -21.72
CA GLU A 103 0.41 -2.19 -21.22
C GLU A 103 0.22 -2.20 -19.69
N ALA A 104 -0.26 -3.32 -19.14
CA ALA A 104 -0.67 -3.45 -17.75
C ALA A 104 0.47 -3.38 -16.69
N MET A 105 1.73 -3.24 -17.08
CA MET A 105 2.83 -3.18 -16.12
C MET A 105 3.11 -1.72 -15.73
N SER A 106 2.93 -1.39 -14.45
CA SER A 106 3.27 -0.08 -13.89
C SER A 106 4.60 -0.11 -13.12
N GLN A 107 5.08 1.05 -12.69
CA GLN A 107 6.25 1.20 -11.82
C GLN A 107 5.91 1.13 -10.32
N PHE A 108 4.67 0.79 -9.96
CA PHE A 108 4.24 0.64 -8.57
C PHE A 108 4.40 -0.80 -8.11
N ALA A 109 5.17 -1.02 -7.04
CA ALA A 109 5.40 -2.38 -6.57
C ALA A 109 5.71 -2.49 -5.07
N LEU A 110 5.36 -3.65 -4.52
CA LEU A 110 5.93 -4.16 -3.28
C LEU A 110 7.06 -5.14 -3.60
N VAL A 111 8.14 -5.02 -2.85
CA VAL A 111 9.37 -5.80 -3.01
C VAL A 111 9.58 -6.63 -1.75
N PHE A 112 9.68 -7.94 -1.90
CA PHE A 112 9.72 -8.87 -0.78
C PHE A 112 11.03 -9.65 -0.77
N PRO A 113 11.64 -9.91 0.39
CA PRO A 113 12.80 -10.79 0.43
C PRO A 113 12.40 -12.18 -0.06
N LYS A 114 13.08 -12.68 -1.10
CA LYS A 114 12.74 -13.95 -1.76
C LYS A 114 12.70 -15.12 -0.76
N LYS A 115 13.63 -15.12 0.20
CA LYS A 115 13.72 -16.17 1.21
C LYS A 115 12.49 -16.20 2.12
N GLU A 116 11.94 -15.04 2.48
CA GLU A 116 10.74 -14.97 3.32
C GLU A 116 9.50 -15.42 2.55
N LEU A 117 9.35 -15.00 1.29
CA LEU A 117 8.25 -15.48 0.46
C LEU A 117 8.30 -16.99 0.18
N PHE A 118 9.50 -17.55 0.01
CA PHE A 118 9.66 -19.00 -0.14
C PHE A 118 9.20 -19.75 1.12
N LYS A 119 9.51 -19.25 2.33
CA LYS A 119 9.08 -19.88 3.59
C LYS A 119 7.57 -19.96 3.73
N VAL A 120 6.84 -18.98 3.19
CA VAL A 120 5.36 -18.95 3.24
C VAL A 120 4.70 -19.67 2.07
N GLY A 121 5.47 -20.32 1.19
CA GLY A 121 4.97 -21.20 0.13
C GLY A 121 4.94 -20.60 -1.27
N ALA A 122 5.53 -19.41 -1.48
CA ALA A 122 5.74 -18.90 -2.83
C ALA A 122 6.80 -19.74 -3.55
N ASN A 123 6.54 -20.09 -4.81
CA ASN A 123 7.42 -20.96 -5.59
C ASN A 123 7.58 -20.45 -7.03
N PRO A 124 8.72 -20.71 -7.68
CA PRO A 124 8.90 -20.39 -9.09
C PRO A 124 7.93 -21.17 -9.97
N VAL A 125 7.48 -20.54 -11.06
CA VAL A 125 6.55 -21.16 -12.01
C VAL A 125 7.17 -22.32 -12.80
N ILE A 126 6.32 -23.10 -13.45
CA ILE A 126 6.67 -24.19 -14.36
C ILE A 126 6.29 -23.74 -15.79
N TYR A 127 7.29 -23.51 -16.63
CA TYR A 127 7.09 -23.07 -18.01
C TYR A 127 6.89 -24.26 -18.95
N GLY A 128 5.63 -24.55 -19.27
CA GLY A 128 5.26 -25.67 -20.12
C GLY A 128 5.51 -27.05 -19.49
N LEU A 129 4.97 -28.08 -20.14
CA LEU A 129 5.28 -29.48 -19.85
C LEU A 129 6.17 -30.05 -20.98
N ASP A 130 6.86 -31.15 -20.71
CA ASP A 130 7.68 -31.86 -21.68
C ASP A 130 6.83 -32.59 -22.74
N ASP A 131 5.62 -33.02 -22.39
CA ASP A 131 4.65 -33.56 -23.35
C ASP A 131 4.16 -32.48 -24.33
N ARG A 132 4.83 -32.41 -25.48
CA ARG A 132 4.49 -31.51 -26.60
C ARG A 132 3.24 -31.93 -27.36
N ASN A 133 2.60 -33.06 -27.00
CA ASN A 133 1.32 -33.55 -27.52
C ASN A 133 0.13 -33.29 -26.54
N TYR A 134 0.38 -32.63 -25.40
CA TYR A 134 -0.65 -32.19 -24.47
C TYR A 134 -1.03 -30.70 -24.60
N TRP A 135 -2.35 -30.43 -24.73
CA TRP A 135 -2.93 -29.10 -24.93
C TRP A 135 -3.70 -28.78 -23.65
N PRO A 136 -3.15 -27.94 -22.76
CA PRO A 136 -3.83 -27.58 -21.53
C PRO A 136 -5.18 -26.91 -21.82
N PRO A 137 -6.16 -26.99 -20.90
CA PRO A 137 -7.42 -26.30 -21.06
C PRO A 137 -7.21 -24.80 -21.26
N SER A 138 -7.91 -24.24 -22.24
CA SER A 138 -7.76 -22.83 -22.62
C SER A 138 -8.49 -21.87 -21.69
N GLY A 139 -9.51 -22.35 -20.97
CA GLY A 139 -10.42 -21.51 -20.17
C GLY A 139 -11.37 -20.64 -20.99
N LYS A 140 -11.37 -20.74 -22.33
CA LYS A 140 -12.32 -20.03 -23.20
C LYS A 140 -13.75 -20.42 -22.86
N GLY A 141 -14.66 -19.43 -22.88
CA GLY A 141 -16.06 -19.61 -22.50
C GLY A 141 -16.30 -19.62 -20.99
N GLY A 142 -15.34 -19.13 -20.19
CA GLY A 142 -15.46 -19.06 -18.72
C GLY A 142 -15.13 -20.37 -18.00
N GLY A 143 -14.64 -21.38 -18.71
CA GLY A 143 -14.29 -22.68 -18.13
C GLY A 143 -13.07 -22.62 -17.21
N SER A 144 -13.05 -23.50 -16.20
CA SER A 144 -11.88 -23.67 -15.34
C SER A 144 -10.68 -24.23 -16.13
N ARG A 145 -9.49 -23.68 -15.89
CA ARG A 145 -8.20 -24.19 -16.39
C ARG A 145 -7.62 -25.22 -15.43
N ILE A 146 -8.16 -26.45 -15.43
CA ILE A 146 -7.68 -27.59 -14.63
C ILE A 146 -6.95 -28.58 -15.53
N ILE A 147 -5.64 -28.76 -15.31
CA ILE A 147 -4.84 -29.77 -16.00
C ILE A 147 -5.18 -31.15 -15.42
N ASP A 148 -5.05 -32.18 -16.24
CA ASP A 148 -5.19 -33.56 -15.78
C ASP A 148 -4.20 -33.83 -14.62
N PRO A 149 -4.67 -34.27 -13.42
CA PRO A 149 -3.80 -34.56 -12.29
C PRO A 149 -2.71 -35.62 -12.57
N GLU A 150 -2.90 -36.49 -13.57
CA GLU A 150 -1.88 -37.44 -14.02
C GLU A 150 -0.71 -36.75 -14.75
N ARG A 151 -0.92 -35.53 -15.27
CA ARG A 151 0.08 -34.72 -15.97
C ARG A 151 0.75 -33.70 -15.07
N LEU A 152 -0.03 -33.05 -14.21
CA LEU A 152 0.47 -32.11 -13.21
C LEU A 152 -0.45 -32.15 -11.99
N PRO A 153 0.06 -32.54 -10.80
CA PRO A 153 -0.76 -32.62 -9.59
C PRO A 153 -1.47 -31.28 -9.30
N GLU A 154 -2.74 -31.33 -8.90
CA GLU A 154 -3.56 -30.12 -8.65
C GLU A 154 -2.88 -29.10 -7.74
N ARG A 155 -2.13 -29.59 -6.75
CA ARG A 155 -1.36 -28.76 -5.83
C ARG A 155 -0.32 -27.89 -6.56
N GLU A 156 0.22 -28.31 -7.69
CA GLU A 156 1.27 -27.61 -8.43
C GLU A 156 0.73 -26.79 -9.61
N GLN A 157 -0.52 -27.01 -10.02
CA GLN A 157 -1.07 -26.42 -11.24
C GLN A 157 -1.09 -24.89 -11.24
N TYR A 158 -1.22 -24.25 -10.08
CA TYR A 158 -1.14 -22.79 -9.96
C TYR A 158 0.18 -22.22 -10.49
N ARG A 159 1.26 -23.01 -10.51
CA ARG A 159 2.58 -22.62 -11.01
C ARG A 159 2.70 -22.75 -12.52
N TYR A 160 1.76 -23.38 -13.20
CA TYR A 160 1.88 -23.61 -14.63
C TYR A 160 1.72 -22.31 -15.42
N VAL A 161 2.66 -22.07 -16.34
CA VAL A 161 2.64 -20.97 -17.32
C VAL A 161 2.77 -21.56 -18.71
N THR A 162 1.86 -21.16 -19.60
CA THR A 162 1.91 -21.57 -21.01
C THR A 162 3.21 -21.09 -21.65
N TYR A 163 3.95 -22.03 -22.24
CA TYR A 163 5.21 -21.77 -22.93
C TYR A 163 5.24 -22.52 -24.26
N ASN A 164 5.36 -21.77 -25.36
CA ASN A 164 5.52 -22.31 -26.70
C ASN A 164 6.25 -21.29 -27.59
N PRO A 165 7.58 -21.23 -27.55
CA PRO A 165 8.35 -20.28 -28.36
C PRO A 165 8.37 -20.66 -29.85
N ALA A 166 7.97 -21.88 -30.20
CA ALA A 166 8.02 -22.41 -31.56
C ALA A 166 6.71 -22.26 -32.34
N SER A 167 5.63 -21.73 -31.74
CA SER A 167 4.36 -21.48 -32.44
C SER A 167 4.44 -20.30 -33.40
N SER A 168 3.50 -20.24 -34.36
CA SER A 168 3.34 -19.10 -35.27
C SER A 168 3.06 -17.77 -34.56
N SER A 169 2.54 -17.84 -33.33
CA SER A 169 2.46 -16.74 -32.38
C SER A 169 3.20 -17.19 -31.12
N PRO A 170 4.52 -16.92 -31.01
CA PRO A 170 5.33 -17.40 -29.90
C PRO A 170 4.80 -16.91 -28.56
N ILE A 171 4.74 -17.82 -27.59
CA ILE A 171 4.39 -17.51 -26.19
C ILE A 171 5.63 -17.80 -25.33
N ASP A 172 6.25 -16.73 -24.85
CA ASP A 172 7.41 -16.80 -23.97
C ASP A 172 7.27 -15.78 -22.84
N TRP A 173 7.24 -16.26 -21.60
CA TRP A 173 7.18 -15.47 -20.37
C TRP A 173 8.39 -15.77 -19.47
N THR A 174 9.41 -16.46 -19.98
CA THR A 174 10.57 -16.90 -19.19
C THR A 174 11.43 -15.72 -18.74
N HIS A 175 11.38 -14.60 -19.45
CA HIS A 175 12.02 -13.35 -19.05
C HIS A 175 11.43 -12.75 -17.76
N GLU A 176 10.16 -13.04 -17.43
CA GLU A 176 9.52 -12.52 -16.21
C GLU A 176 9.94 -13.27 -14.95
N ARG A 177 10.54 -14.47 -15.10
CA ARG A 177 11.00 -15.31 -13.98
C ARG A 177 9.97 -15.35 -12.85
N GLU A 178 8.76 -15.76 -13.22
CA GLU A 178 7.58 -15.60 -12.39
C GLU A 178 7.63 -16.54 -11.17
N TRP A 179 7.13 -16.03 -10.04
CA TRP A 179 6.87 -16.79 -8.82
C TRP A 179 5.39 -16.64 -8.47
N ARG A 180 4.82 -17.66 -7.83
CA ARG A 180 3.43 -17.63 -7.37
C ARG A 180 3.31 -18.13 -5.95
N TRP A 181 2.45 -17.47 -5.18
CA TRP A 181 1.95 -17.94 -3.90
C TRP A 181 0.47 -18.34 -4.06
N PRO A 182 0.08 -19.59 -3.76
CA PRO A 182 -1.31 -20.03 -3.89
C PRO A 182 -2.10 -19.76 -2.60
N TYR A 183 -3.30 -19.20 -2.72
CA TYR A 183 -4.24 -19.21 -1.61
C TYR A 183 -4.88 -20.60 -1.49
N ARG A 184 -4.84 -21.20 -0.29
CA ARG A 184 -5.32 -22.57 -0.05
C ARG A 184 -6.55 -22.64 0.86
N GLY A 185 -7.09 -21.49 1.27
CA GLY A 185 -8.29 -21.43 2.08
C GLY A 185 -9.56 -21.70 1.26
N ASP A 186 -10.70 -21.73 1.95
CA ASP A 186 -12.01 -21.84 1.32
C ASP A 186 -12.38 -20.51 0.63
N ILE A 187 -12.80 -20.60 -0.63
CA ILE A 187 -13.23 -19.45 -1.43
C ILE A 187 -14.74 -19.49 -1.72
N SER A 188 -15.47 -20.49 -1.21
CA SER A 188 -16.89 -20.70 -1.54
C SER A 188 -17.77 -19.51 -1.18
N ALA A 189 -17.49 -18.85 -0.06
CA ALA A 189 -18.22 -17.65 0.37
C ALA A 189 -18.02 -16.48 -0.61
N VAL A 190 -16.80 -16.32 -1.11
CA VAL A 190 -16.43 -15.28 -2.08
C VAL A 190 -17.07 -15.57 -3.44
N GLU A 191 -17.00 -16.82 -3.90
CA GLU A 191 -17.65 -17.24 -5.15
C GLU A 191 -19.16 -17.01 -5.10
N LYS A 192 -19.79 -17.34 -3.97
CA LYS A 192 -21.21 -17.09 -3.74
C LYS A 192 -21.55 -15.60 -3.73
N ALA A 193 -20.78 -14.77 -3.03
CA ALA A 193 -21.00 -13.33 -2.99
C ALA A 193 -20.88 -12.69 -4.39
N VAL A 194 -19.88 -13.10 -5.17
CA VAL A 194 -19.70 -12.64 -6.55
C VAL A 194 -20.85 -13.11 -7.45
N GLU A 195 -21.35 -14.34 -7.27
CA GLU A 195 -22.51 -14.83 -8.04
C GLU A 195 -23.81 -14.10 -7.69
N GLU A 196 -24.05 -13.83 -6.39
CA GLU A 196 -25.29 -13.21 -5.91
C GLU A 196 -25.31 -11.68 -6.10
N TYR A 197 -24.19 -11.00 -5.87
CA TYR A 197 -24.10 -9.55 -5.78
C TYR A 197 -23.16 -8.92 -6.81
N GLY A 198 -22.34 -9.71 -7.51
CA GLY A 198 -21.31 -9.20 -8.43
C GLY A 198 -20.07 -8.62 -7.75
N MET A 199 -20.04 -8.59 -6.42
CA MET A 199 -18.98 -8.00 -5.60
C MET A 199 -18.89 -8.70 -4.24
N VAL A 200 -17.83 -8.39 -3.49
CA VAL A 200 -17.73 -8.78 -2.06
C VAL A 200 -17.92 -7.55 -1.17
N GLY A 201 -18.21 -7.75 0.11
CA GLY A 201 -18.42 -6.65 1.05
C GLY A 201 -17.11 -5.90 1.36
N ASP A 202 -16.13 -6.60 1.93
CA ASP A 202 -14.86 -6.01 2.34
C ASP A 202 -13.68 -6.54 1.51
N ALA A 203 -12.67 -5.69 1.29
CA ALA A 203 -11.43 -6.09 0.64
C ALA A 203 -10.71 -7.25 1.37
N LEU A 204 -10.90 -7.38 2.67
CA LEU A 204 -10.38 -8.48 3.49
C LEU A 204 -11.21 -9.77 3.38
N ASP A 205 -12.36 -9.76 2.70
CA ASP A 205 -13.07 -10.99 2.33
C ASP A 205 -12.42 -11.65 1.10
N ILE A 206 -11.71 -10.89 0.28
CA ILE A 206 -11.03 -11.40 -0.91
C ILE A 206 -9.83 -12.26 -0.45
N PRO A 207 -9.64 -13.47 -1.00
CA PRO A 207 -8.51 -14.33 -0.69
C PRO A 207 -7.18 -13.61 -0.88
N GLY A 208 -6.23 -13.80 0.04
CA GLY A 208 -4.98 -13.05 -0.01
C GLY A 208 -3.85 -13.63 0.80
N LEU A 209 -2.67 -13.06 0.57
CA LEU A 209 -1.46 -13.24 1.35
C LEU A 209 -1.37 -12.09 2.37
N ASP A 210 -1.67 -12.39 3.63
CA ASP A 210 -1.56 -11.47 4.77
C ASP A 210 -0.11 -11.35 5.25
N PHE A 211 0.70 -10.56 4.54
CA PHE A 211 2.14 -10.54 4.75
C PHE A 211 2.59 -9.97 6.11
N TYR A 212 1.73 -9.22 6.81
CA TYR A 212 1.97 -8.87 8.22
C TYR A 212 1.74 -10.05 9.17
N GLU A 213 0.70 -10.86 8.97
CA GLU A 213 0.46 -12.06 9.78
C GLU A 213 1.56 -13.11 9.59
N TYR A 214 2.11 -13.20 8.37
CA TYR A 214 3.27 -14.04 8.08
C TYR A 214 4.62 -13.46 8.55
N LEU A 215 4.63 -12.27 9.17
CA LEU A 215 5.82 -11.60 9.68
C LEU A 215 6.93 -11.41 8.62
N ILE A 216 6.55 -11.06 7.39
CA ILE A 216 7.50 -10.86 6.29
C ILE A 216 8.17 -9.48 6.43
N ASN A 217 9.37 -9.45 7.01
CA ASN A 217 10.11 -8.22 7.30
C ASN A 217 11.02 -7.77 6.14
N GLU A 218 11.65 -6.61 6.30
CA GLU A 218 12.61 -6.02 5.36
C GLU A 218 12.05 -5.82 3.93
N MET A 219 10.74 -5.57 3.80
CA MET A 219 10.10 -5.30 2.51
C MET A 219 10.52 -3.94 1.96
N GLY A 220 10.38 -3.76 0.66
CA GLY A 220 10.59 -2.49 -0.02
C GLY A 220 9.35 -2.04 -0.78
N VAL A 221 9.29 -0.75 -1.11
CA VAL A 221 8.24 -0.17 -1.95
C VAL A 221 8.88 0.55 -3.12
N VAL A 222 8.27 0.46 -4.31
CA VAL A 222 8.67 1.21 -5.51
C VAL A 222 7.51 2.08 -5.96
N VAL A 223 7.80 3.36 -6.20
CA VAL A 223 6.88 4.38 -6.70
C VAL A 223 7.53 5.20 -7.80
N ARG A 224 6.76 6.03 -8.51
CA ARG A 224 7.28 6.82 -9.63
C ARG A 224 8.11 7.99 -9.15
N ASP A 225 7.63 8.72 -8.15
CA ASP A 225 8.24 9.97 -7.72
C ASP A 225 8.35 10.14 -6.21
N LYS A 226 9.12 11.15 -5.82
CA LYS A 226 9.34 11.50 -4.41
C LYS A 226 8.07 11.92 -3.67
N LYS A 227 7.09 12.55 -4.34
CA LYS A 227 5.82 12.96 -3.71
C LYS A 227 5.04 11.72 -3.27
N GLN A 228 4.94 10.74 -4.17
CA GLN A 228 4.33 9.44 -3.87
C GLN A 228 5.10 8.69 -2.79
N ALA A 229 6.42 8.78 -2.79
CA ALA A 229 7.24 8.14 -1.77
C ALA A 229 6.97 8.71 -0.37
N THR A 230 6.68 10.01 -0.26
CA THR A 230 6.22 10.63 0.99
C THR A 230 4.85 10.09 1.43
N TRP A 231 3.91 9.87 0.50
CA TRP A 231 2.62 9.24 0.82
C TRP A 231 2.78 7.81 1.35
N ILE A 232 3.68 7.03 0.75
CA ILE A 232 4.02 5.69 1.22
C ILE A 232 4.66 5.75 2.61
N ALA A 233 5.59 6.68 2.84
CA ALA A 233 6.20 6.88 4.15
C ALA A 233 5.13 7.22 5.20
N HIS A 234 4.16 8.08 4.85
CA HIS A 234 3.05 8.40 5.71
C HIS A 234 2.22 7.16 6.09
N ASP A 235 1.85 6.33 5.10
CA ASP A 235 1.09 5.10 5.36
C ASP A 235 1.86 4.12 6.27
N ILE A 236 3.16 3.94 6.04
CA ILE A 236 4.02 3.07 6.85
C ILE A 236 4.15 3.61 8.28
N LEU A 237 4.39 4.92 8.45
CA LEU A 237 4.48 5.56 9.75
C LEU A 237 3.17 5.44 10.55
N SER A 238 2.02 5.56 9.89
CA SER A 238 0.71 5.37 10.54
C SER A 238 0.59 3.96 11.13
N LEU A 239 1.03 2.94 10.39
CA LEU A 239 1.01 1.55 10.86
C LEU A 239 2.01 1.32 12.01
N ILE A 240 3.19 1.95 11.95
CA ILE A 240 4.21 1.86 13.02
C ILE A 240 3.71 2.52 14.30
N ASP A 241 3.19 3.75 14.21
CA ASP A 241 2.75 4.53 15.36
C ASP A 241 1.49 3.92 16.02
N ARG A 242 0.73 3.12 15.28
CA ARG A 242 -0.38 2.29 15.80
C ARG A 242 0.05 0.92 16.31
N GLU A 243 1.35 0.63 16.27
CA GLU A 243 1.92 -0.67 16.65
C GLU A 243 1.39 -1.86 15.82
N VAL A 244 0.86 -1.61 14.62
CA VAL A 244 0.41 -2.67 13.70
C VAL A 244 1.61 -3.39 13.07
N ILE A 245 2.67 -2.62 12.77
CA ILE A 245 3.93 -3.16 12.24
C ILE A 245 5.12 -2.62 13.02
N ARG A 246 6.25 -3.31 12.90
CA ARG A 246 7.52 -2.88 13.50
C ARG A 246 8.28 -1.93 12.58
N LYS A 247 9.19 -1.13 13.14
CA LYS A 247 10.02 -0.18 12.37
C LYS A 247 10.87 -0.83 11.28
N ASP A 248 11.28 -2.09 11.46
CA ASP A 248 12.09 -2.87 10.53
C ASP A 248 11.26 -3.64 9.48
N GLN A 249 9.93 -3.46 9.47
CA GLN A 249 9.05 -4.17 8.54
C GLN A 249 9.32 -3.76 7.09
N TYR A 250 9.52 -2.46 6.86
CA TYR A 250 9.91 -1.89 5.57
C TYR A 250 11.32 -1.32 5.68
N LYS A 251 12.18 -1.72 4.76
CA LYS A 251 13.59 -1.34 4.74
C LYS A 251 13.86 -0.12 3.86
N PHE A 252 13.03 0.11 2.84
CA PHE A 252 13.24 1.20 1.90
C PHE A 252 11.99 1.54 1.10
N ILE A 253 11.93 2.80 0.64
CA ILE A 253 11.02 3.26 -0.40
C ILE A 253 11.90 3.80 -1.54
N LEU A 254 11.67 3.34 -2.77
CA LEU A 254 12.41 3.73 -3.96
C LEU A 254 11.54 4.61 -4.86
N ALA A 255 11.94 5.86 -5.04
CA ALA A 255 11.36 6.76 -6.02
C ALA A 255 12.10 6.60 -7.37
N ALA A 256 11.38 6.26 -8.42
CA ALA A 256 11.99 5.93 -9.71
C ALA A 256 12.58 7.15 -10.45
N ASP A 257 12.03 8.36 -10.22
CA ASP A 257 12.51 9.62 -10.80
C ASP A 257 13.84 10.12 -10.23
N GLU A 258 14.22 9.63 -9.05
CA GLU A 258 15.51 9.90 -8.40
C GLU A 258 16.63 8.97 -8.90
N LEU A 259 16.31 8.01 -9.79
CA LEU A 259 17.30 7.11 -10.36
C LEU A 259 18.02 7.75 -11.56
N PRO A 260 19.32 7.42 -11.77
CA PRO A 260 20.01 7.80 -12.99
C PRO A 260 19.31 7.21 -14.22
N PRO A 261 19.48 7.83 -15.40
CA PRO A 261 18.98 7.28 -16.65
C PRO A 261 19.38 5.80 -16.83
N THR A 262 18.46 4.98 -17.34
CA THR A 262 18.65 3.52 -17.47
C THR A 262 19.88 3.10 -18.27
N HIS A 263 20.32 3.93 -19.23
CA HIS A 263 21.55 3.70 -20.00
C HIS A 263 22.85 3.88 -19.19
N GLU A 264 22.77 4.43 -17.98
CA GLU A 264 23.88 4.53 -17.02
C GLU A 264 23.86 3.38 -16.00
N LEU A 265 22.79 2.58 -15.98
CA LEU A 265 22.58 1.43 -15.10
C LEU A 265 23.06 0.13 -15.74
N ILE A 266 24.26 0.14 -16.33
CA ILE A 266 24.78 -0.99 -17.14
C ILE A 266 25.47 -2.04 -16.24
N SER A 267 26.24 -1.63 -15.22
CA SER A 267 26.90 -2.58 -14.33
C SER A 267 26.10 -2.86 -13.05
N PRO A 268 26.16 -4.09 -12.50
CA PRO A 268 25.46 -4.43 -11.25
C PRO A 268 25.87 -3.56 -10.06
N SER A 269 27.12 -3.07 -10.01
CA SER A 269 27.57 -2.13 -8.97
C SER A 269 26.96 -0.74 -9.12
N GLU A 270 26.78 -0.26 -10.35
CA GLU A 270 26.13 1.03 -10.62
C GLU A 270 24.63 0.96 -10.35
N VAL A 271 23.98 -0.12 -10.79
CA VAL A 271 22.58 -0.42 -10.46
C VAL A 271 22.36 -0.47 -8.96
N SER A 272 23.18 -1.23 -8.24
CA SER A 272 23.01 -1.40 -6.79
C SER A 272 23.27 -0.09 -6.03
N ARG A 273 24.27 0.69 -6.46
CA ARG A 273 24.56 2.00 -5.87
C ARG A 273 23.46 3.01 -6.17
N ALA A 274 23.00 3.11 -7.42
CA ALA A 274 21.91 3.98 -7.81
C ALA A 274 20.63 3.67 -7.03
N ILE A 275 20.27 2.38 -6.93
CA ILE A 275 19.14 1.96 -6.08
C ILE A 275 19.39 2.39 -4.64
N SER A 276 20.57 2.12 -4.08
CA SER A 276 20.92 2.47 -2.69
C SER A 276 20.85 3.98 -2.42
N ASP A 277 21.29 4.80 -3.36
CA ASP A 277 21.33 6.26 -3.23
C ASP A 277 19.91 6.87 -3.34
N SER A 278 19.01 6.20 -4.05
CA SER A 278 17.60 6.61 -4.22
C SER A 278 16.65 5.99 -3.18
N LEU A 279 17.16 5.24 -2.19
CA LEU A 279 16.34 4.72 -1.09
C LEU A 279 16.01 5.86 -0.11
N ILE A 280 14.72 6.02 0.18
CA ILE A 280 14.28 6.79 1.35
C ILE A 280 14.46 5.91 2.58
N ASP A 281 15.37 6.33 3.46
CA ASP A 281 15.55 5.79 4.80
C ASP A 281 14.51 6.42 5.75
N LEU A 282 13.77 5.57 6.48
CA LEU A 282 12.79 5.99 7.47
C LEU A 282 13.44 6.28 8.83
N GLU A 283 14.65 5.77 9.08
CA GLU A 283 15.34 5.92 10.38
C GLU A 283 15.52 7.38 10.83
N PRO A 284 15.82 8.36 9.94
CA PRO A 284 15.91 9.76 10.32
C PRO A 284 14.62 10.35 10.92
N ILE A 285 13.45 9.77 10.61
CA ILE A 285 12.15 10.21 11.13
C ILE A 285 11.96 9.79 12.60
N PHE A 286 12.71 8.79 13.06
CA PHE A 286 12.66 8.29 14.43
C PHE A 286 13.81 8.76 15.32
N SER A 287 14.80 9.46 14.74
CA SER A 287 16.09 9.75 15.39
C SER A 287 16.29 11.23 15.68
N TYR A 288 15.29 11.89 16.27
CA TYR A 288 15.39 13.29 16.67
C TYR A 288 15.97 13.46 18.07
N ASP A 289 16.52 14.64 18.34
CA ASP A 289 17.05 15.02 19.64
C ASP A 289 15.91 15.41 20.61
N ASP A 290 15.95 14.88 21.84
CA ASP A 290 14.86 15.04 22.82
C ASP A 290 14.65 16.51 23.24
N ASP A 291 15.73 17.30 23.32
CA ASP A 291 15.65 18.73 23.67
C ASP A 291 14.99 19.52 22.52
N GLU A 292 15.31 19.18 21.26
CA GLU A 292 14.66 19.75 20.09
C GLU A 292 13.16 19.44 20.08
N LEU A 293 12.76 18.18 20.29
CA LEU A 293 11.36 17.76 20.33
C LEU A 293 10.60 18.48 21.44
N THR A 294 11.19 18.56 22.64
CA THR A 294 10.59 19.26 23.79
C THR A 294 10.36 20.74 23.50
N ALA A 295 11.31 21.40 22.82
CA ALA A 295 11.18 22.81 22.44
C ALA A 295 10.05 23.04 21.42
N ILE A 296 9.88 22.11 20.48
CA ILE A 296 8.80 22.13 19.48
C ILE A 296 7.44 21.94 20.16
N ALA A 297 7.28 20.91 21.01
CA ALA A 297 6.05 20.67 21.77
C ALA A 297 5.69 21.87 22.65
N SER A 298 6.67 22.43 23.37
CA SER A 298 6.51 23.67 24.16
C SER A 298 5.97 24.85 23.34
N LYS A 299 6.34 24.94 22.07
CA LYS A 299 5.85 25.99 21.17
C LYS A 299 4.41 25.75 20.76
N PHE A 300 4.04 24.51 20.47
CA PHE A 300 2.65 24.12 20.20
C PHE A 300 1.73 24.44 21.40
N HIS A 301 2.13 24.10 22.63
CA HIS A 301 1.37 24.45 23.84
C HIS A 301 1.11 25.96 23.97
N ARG A 302 2.10 26.79 23.64
CA ARG A 302 1.95 28.26 23.68
C ARG A 302 0.92 28.74 22.65
N LEU A 303 0.88 28.15 21.46
CA LEU A 303 -0.14 28.48 20.46
C LEU A 303 -1.53 28.08 20.94
N ALA A 304 -1.71 26.85 21.43
CA ALA A 304 -2.99 26.38 21.97
C ALA A 304 -3.48 27.24 23.15
N SER A 305 -2.58 27.58 24.08
CA SER A 305 -2.85 28.47 25.21
C SER A 305 -3.26 29.88 24.77
N ALA A 306 -2.62 30.40 23.71
CA ALA A 306 -2.95 31.71 23.16
C ALA A 306 -4.36 31.73 22.55
N VAL A 307 -4.74 30.66 21.84
CA VAL A 307 -6.10 30.50 21.29
C VAL A 307 -7.13 30.49 22.43
N GLU A 308 -6.96 29.64 23.45
CA GLU A 308 -7.85 29.61 24.63
C GLU A 308 -7.96 30.99 25.31
N SER A 309 -6.83 31.67 25.51
CA SER A 309 -6.79 32.98 26.19
C SER A 309 -7.48 34.09 25.40
N SER A 310 -7.54 33.96 24.08
CA SER A 310 -8.18 34.93 23.18
C SER A 310 -9.64 34.61 22.87
N ALA A 311 -10.11 33.41 23.25
CA ALA A 311 -11.45 32.95 22.91
C ALA A 311 -12.54 33.72 23.68
N PRO A 312 -13.76 33.85 23.11
CA PRO A 312 -14.92 34.39 23.82
C PRO A 312 -15.23 33.66 25.12
N GLN A 313 -16.15 34.20 25.93
CA GLN A 313 -16.61 33.50 27.13
C GLN A 313 -17.18 32.12 26.79
N PRO A 314 -17.05 31.11 27.69
CA PRO A 314 -17.60 29.79 27.44
C PRO A 314 -19.11 29.81 27.21
N GLU A 315 -19.54 29.10 26.18
CA GLU A 315 -20.97 28.93 25.84
C GLU A 315 -21.42 27.51 26.18
N ALA A 316 -22.60 27.38 26.79
CA ALA A 316 -23.23 26.08 26.98
C ALA A 316 -23.66 25.50 25.62
N GLY A 317 -23.48 24.19 25.42
CA GLY A 317 -23.87 23.54 24.18
C GLY A 317 -23.56 22.06 24.16
N GLU A 318 -23.33 21.53 22.96
CA GLU A 318 -23.12 20.12 22.72
C GLU A 318 -21.85 19.59 23.40
N PHE A 319 -21.90 18.35 23.88
CA PHE A 319 -20.76 17.61 24.43
C PHE A 319 -20.12 16.73 23.36
N GLY A 320 -18.82 16.46 23.48
CA GLY A 320 -18.09 15.57 22.58
C GLY A 320 -16.58 15.84 22.54
N GLY A 321 -15.83 14.97 21.88
CA GLY A 321 -14.40 15.10 21.69
C GLY A 321 -14.07 16.07 20.55
N CYS A 322 -12.99 16.83 20.70
CA CYS A 322 -12.48 17.74 19.69
C CYS A 322 -10.95 17.72 19.69
N TRP A 323 -10.37 17.43 18.54
CA TRP A 323 -8.94 17.30 18.36
C TRP A 323 -8.47 18.12 17.16
N LEU A 324 -7.22 18.55 17.20
CA LEU A 324 -6.54 19.05 16.00
C LEU A 324 -6.03 17.85 15.20
N TRP A 325 -6.42 17.74 13.94
CA TRP A 325 -5.99 16.66 13.07
C TRP A 325 -4.73 17.09 12.29
N MET A 326 -3.62 16.39 12.52
CA MET A 326 -2.36 16.60 11.79
C MET A 326 -2.31 15.72 10.53
N LEU A 327 -2.03 16.31 9.37
CA LEU A 327 -2.06 15.58 8.09
C LEU A 327 -0.69 15.05 7.64
N ASP A 328 0.41 15.68 8.07
CA ASP A 328 1.76 15.23 7.73
C ASP A 328 2.46 14.61 8.93
N ASN A 329 2.38 13.29 9.03
CA ASN A 329 3.02 12.52 10.08
C ASN A 329 4.55 12.40 9.94
N THR A 330 5.13 12.80 8.81
CA THR A 330 6.58 12.84 8.60
C THR A 330 7.22 14.09 9.23
N SER A 331 6.39 15.09 9.59
CA SER A 331 6.85 16.35 10.15
C SER A 331 7.45 16.20 11.55
N LYS A 332 8.47 17.02 11.85
CA LYS A 332 9.07 17.10 13.19
C LYS A 332 8.05 17.46 14.27
N LEU A 333 7.04 18.28 13.94
CA LEU A 333 5.98 18.63 14.88
C LEU A 333 5.21 17.40 15.33
N VAL A 334 4.76 16.54 14.40
CA VAL A 334 4.03 15.32 14.76
C VAL A 334 4.89 14.40 15.62
N ARG A 335 6.18 14.25 15.28
CA ARG A 335 7.10 13.44 16.10
C ARG A 335 7.27 14.00 17.51
N ALA A 336 7.39 15.32 17.66
CA ALA A 336 7.45 15.99 18.95
C ALA A 336 6.18 15.75 19.78
N LEU A 337 5.00 15.83 19.16
CA LEU A 337 3.73 15.64 19.86
C LEU A 337 3.41 14.17 20.20
N ILE A 338 4.01 13.21 19.48
CA ILE A 338 3.99 11.79 19.88
C ILE A 338 4.89 11.59 21.12
N ALA A 339 6.09 12.16 21.11
CA ALA A 339 7.02 12.09 22.25
C ALA A 339 6.46 12.79 23.51
N ASP A 340 5.65 13.83 23.32
CA ASP A 340 4.90 14.54 24.37
C ASP A 340 3.61 13.82 24.83
N GLU A 341 3.35 12.59 24.35
CA GLU A 341 2.14 11.80 24.67
C GLU A 341 0.81 12.52 24.37
N ARG A 342 0.82 13.46 23.42
CA ARG A 342 -0.32 14.34 23.12
C ARG A 342 -1.13 13.88 21.91
N LEU A 343 -0.52 13.08 21.05
CA LEU A 343 -1.13 12.55 19.83
C LEU A 343 -1.69 11.15 20.04
N THR A 344 -2.92 10.94 19.58
CA THR A 344 -3.52 9.61 19.39
C THR A 344 -3.60 9.30 17.90
N VAL A 345 -3.17 8.11 17.50
CA VAL A 345 -3.35 7.63 16.12
C VAL A 345 -4.56 6.71 16.06
N THR A 346 -5.58 7.08 15.29
CA THR A 346 -6.84 6.34 15.21
C THR A 346 -6.70 5.04 14.40
N GLU A 347 -7.70 4.16 14.50
CA GLU A 347 -7.81 2.96 13.66
C GLU A 347 -7.91 3.29 12.16
N SER A 348 -8.42 4.47 11.82
CA SER A 348 -8.42 5.00 10.45
C SER A 348 -7.08 5.59 10.01
N GLY A 349 -6.12 5.76 10.93
CA GLY A 349 -4.81 6.33 10.65
C GLY A 349 -4.74 7.86 10.70
N LYS A 350 -5.66 8.52 11.43
CA LYS A 350 -5.60 9.96 11.70
C LYS A 350 -4.74 10.25 12.91
N TYR A 351 -3.97 11.33 12.86
CA TYR A 351 -3.15 11.83 13.96
C TYR A 351 -3.89 12.94 14.68
N LEU A 352 -4.52 12.63 15.81
CA LEU A 352 -5.39 13.54 16.54
C LEU A 352 -4.68 14.06 17.79
N ALA A 353 -4.38 15.36 17.81
CA ALA A 353 -3.71 16.02 18.92
C ALA A 353 -4.75 16.48 19.94
N SER A 354 -4.60 16.01 21.18
CA SER A 354 -5.46 16.41 22.29
C SER A 354 -5.28 17.89 22.63
N LEU A 355 -6.37 18.63 22.83
CA LEU A 355 -6.33 20.07 23.08
C LEU A 355 -6.53 20.39 24.56
N PHE A 356 -5.60 19.93 25.41
CA PHE A 356 -5.69 20.04 26.87
C PHE A 356 -5.81 21.47 27.41
N GLU A 357 -5.35 22.47 26.64
CA GLU A 357 -5.48 23.87 27.00
C GLU A 357 -6.92 24.39 26.83
N PHE A 358 -7.76 23.71 26.03
CA PHE A 358 -9.13 24.15 25.79
C PHE A 358 -10.03 23.76 26.96
N SER A 359 -10.83 24.70 27.47
CA SER A 359 -11.71 24.44 28.60
C SER A 359 -12.88 23.52 28.25
N ASP A 360 -13.10 22.46 29.04
CA ASP A 360 -14.28 21.57 28.95
C ASP A 360 -15.62 22.28 29.23
N SER A 361 -15.59 23.49 29.78
CA SER A 361 -16.80 24.30 29.98
C SER A 361 -17.36 24.87 28.67
N ARG A 362 -16.64 24.75 27.55
CA ARG A 362 -17.01 25.26 26.23
C ARG A 362 -17.77 24.20 25.45
N SER A 363 -18.81 24.62 24.72
CA SER A 363 -19.51 23.75 23.77
C SER A 363 -18.56 23.15 22.74
N LEU A 364 -18.94 21.99 22.19
CA LEU A 364 -18.19 21.34 21.11
C LEU A 364 -17.95 22.29 19.94
N ARG A 365 -18.99 23.00 19.51
CA ARG A 365 -18.92 23.97 18.40
C ARG A 365 -17.92 25.10 18.64
N GLN A 366 -17.84 25.57 19.88
CA GLN A 366 -16.87 26.59 20.25
C GLN A 366 -15.44 26.04 20.16
N ARG A 367 -15.21 24.81 20.64
CA ARG A 367 -13.90 24.13 20.52
C ARG A 367 -13.51 23.83 19.08
N GLU A 368 -14.46 23.45 18.21
CA GLU A 368 -14.24 23.28 16.76
C GLU A 368 -13.73 24.57 16.12
N THR A 369 -14.40 25.70 16.40
CA THR A 369 -13.99 27.02 15.88
C THR A 369 -12.57 27.40 16.36
N MET A 370 -12.26 27.08 17.61
CA MET A 370 -10.92 27.32 18.17
C MET A 370 -9.87 26.41 17.55
N ALA A 371 -10.21 25.15 17.26
CA ALA A 371 -9.32 24.20 16.58
C ALA A 371 -8.97 24.67 15.16
N VAL A 372 -9.94 25.28 14.44
CA VAL A 372 -9.68 25.90 13.13
C VAL A 372 -8.68 27.06 13.22
N GLU A 373 -8.81 27.94 14.21
CA GLU A 373 -7.82 29.02 14.39
C GLU A 373 -6.44 28.46 14.82
N LEU A 374 -6.42 27.42 15.65
CA LEU A 374 -5.17 26.75 16.01
C LEU A 374 -4.51 26.12 14.78
N ALA A 375 -5.28 25.46 13.90
CA ALA A 375 -4.79 24.88 12.65
C ALA A 375 -4.05 25.92 11.80
N ARG A 376 -4.65 27.11 11.63
CA ARG A 376 -4.04 28.23 10.90
C ARG A 376 -2.72 28.70 11.52
N LEU A 377 -2.65 28.78 12.85
CA LEU A 377 -1.43 29.18 13.57
C LEU A 377 -0.33 28.11 13.45
N VAL A 378 -0.71 26.83 13.52
CA VAL A 378 0.21 25.70 13.38
C VAL A 378 0.80 25.63 11.98
N GLU A 379 -0.03 25.79 10.94
CA GLU A 379 0.43 25.85 9.56
C GLU A 379 1.39 27.02 9.35
N SER A 380 1.06 28.21 9.88
CA SER A 380 1.94 29.39 9.78
C SER A 380 3.27 29.23 10.50
N GLU A 381 3.32 28.48 11.60
CA GLU A 381 4.50 28.36 12.45
C GLU A 381 5.39 27.17 12.07
N PHE A 382 4.79 26.06 11.69
CA PHE A 382 5.48 24.80 11.45
C PHE A 382 5.39 24.32 10.00
N GLY A 383 4.55 24.95 9.16
CA GLY A 383 4.31 24.50 7.78
C GLY A 383 3.57 23.17 7.70
N VAL A 384 2.87 22.77 8.77
CA VAL A 384 2.12 21.52 8.83
C VAL A 384 0.64 21.82 8.62
N GLU A 385 0.09 21.31 7.52
CA GLU A 385 -1.35 21.38 7.25
C GLU A 385 -2.12 20.61 8.33
N CYS A 386 -3.16 21.25 8.87
CA CYS A 386 -3.98 20.73 9.94
C CYS A 386 -5.45 20.92 9.62
N GLY A 387 -6.26 19.95 10.02
CA GLY A 387 -7.71 20.05 10.11
C GLY A 387 -8.17 19.95 11.56
N TYR A 388 -9.46 19.69 11.75
CA TYR A 388 -10.00 19.29 13.04
C TYR A 388 -10.88 18.06 12.88
N SER A 389 -10.99 17.28 13.95
CA SER A 389 -11.89 16.13 14.04
C SER A 389 -12.71 16.26 15.31
N SER A 390 -14.02 16.07 15.20
CA SER A 390 -14.92 16.07 16.34
C SER A 390 -15.89 14.90 16.32
N VAL A 391 -16.24 14.42 17.51
CA VAL A 391 -17.22 13.34 17.70
C VAL A 391 -18.28 13.83 18.67
N LEU A 392 -19.53 13.88 18.22
CA LEU A 392 -20.65 14.35 19.04
C LEU A 392 -21.03 13.28 20.07
N ASN A 393 -21.26 13.70 21.32
CA ASN A 393 -21.66 12.85 22.44
C ASN A 393 -20.65 11.73 22.81
N SER A 394 -19.39 11.84 22.42
CA SER A 394 -18.33 10.88 22.76
C SER A 394 -16.96 11.54 22.76
N ASP A 395 -16.09 11.16 23.70
CA ASP A 395 -14.66 11.52 23.72
C ASP A 395 -13.78 10.40 23.12
N ASP A 396 -14.37 9.45 22.39
CA ASP A 396 -13.63 8.40 21.69
C ASP A 396 -13.10 8.92 20.34
N PRO A 397 -11.78 9.01 20.14
CA PRO A 397 -11.18 9.46 18.88
C PRO A 397 -11.42 8.49 17.70
N ASN A 398 -11.83 7.24 17.96
CA ASN A 398 -12.25 6.29 16.93
C ASN A 398 -13.77 6.32 16.65
N GLY A 399 -14.52 7.17 17.35
CA GLY A 399 -15.95 7.34 17.13
C GLY A 399 -16.26 7.88 15.73
N ILE A 400 -17.49 7.68 15.27
CA ILE A 400 -17.95 8.22 13.98
C ILE A 400 -17.90 9.76 14.07
N PRO A 401 -17.10 10.43 13.22
CA PRO A 401 -16.95 11.87 13.29
C PRO A 401 -18.29 12.55 13.01
N PHE A 402 -18.65 13.51 13.86
CA PHE A 402 -19.81 14.37 13.63
C PHE A 402 -19.49 15.44 12.59
N TYR A 403 -18.29 16.01 12.67
CA TYR A 403 -17.71 16.86 11.65
C TYR A 403 -16.22 16.55 11.50
N ASN A 404 -15.75 16.65 10.26
CA ASN A 404 -14.35 16.54 9.90
C ASN A 404 -14.09 17.52 8.76
N ASP A 405 -12.95 18.21 8.79
CA ASP A 405 -12.46 18.85 7.57
C ASP A 405 -11.91 17.73 6.67
N ASP A 406 -12.39 17.61 5.44
CA ASP A 406 -12.16 16.39 4.66
C ASP A 406 -10.84 16.40 3.88
N HIS A 407 -10.15 17.54 3.73
CA HIS A 407 -8.81 17.68 3.11
C HIS A 407 -8.51 16.66 1.98
N LEU A 408 -9.47 16.41 1.08
CA LEU A 408 -9.38 15.31 0.11
C LEU A 408 -8.26 15.53 -0.92
N ASP A 409 -7.87 16.79 -1.11
CA ASP A 409 -6.74 17.21 -1.94
C ASP A 409 -5.37 16.87 -1.29
N ASN A 410 -5.37 16.60 0.02
CA ASN A 410 -4.19 16.11 0.73
C ASN A 410 -4.19 14.58 0.77
N HIS A 411 -3.44 14.01 -0.17
CA HIS A 411 -3.32 12.57 -0.35
C HIS A 411 -2.39 11.87 0.67
N MET A 412 -1.92 12.54 1.73
CA MET A 412 -1.16 11.87 2.80
C MET A 412 -2.03 10.83 3.50
N HIS A 413 -3.17 11.24 4.04
CA HIS A 413 -4.10 10.33 4.72
C HIS A 413 -4.99 9.59 3.72
N TYR A 414 -5.68 10.34 2.86
CA TYR A 414 -6.62 9.77 1.91
C TYR A 414 -5.89 9.11 0.74
N ASN A 415 -6.27 7.86 0.47
CA ASN A 415 -5.87 7.13 -0.71
C ASN A 415 -7.00 7.20 -1.73
N VAL A 416 -6.76 7.83 -2.86
CA VAL A 416 -7.80 8.13 -3.86
C VAL A 416 -7.60 7.30 -5.13
N SER A 417 -8.68 6.84 -5.75
CA SER A 417 -8.60 5.88 -6.87
C SER A 417 -8.17 6.48 -8.21
N TRP A 418 -8.15 7.81 -8.32
CA TRP A 418 -7.91 8.55 -9.57
C TRP A 418 -6.52 9.19 -9.69
N GLU A 419 -5.64 9.05 -8.69
CA GLU A 419 -4.28 9.58 -8.71
C GLU A 419 -3.27 8.53 -9.23
N TYR A 420 -2.33 8.93 -10.08
CA TYR A 420 -1.43 8.03 -10.83
C TYR A 420 0.05 8.27 -10.58
#